data_AF-A0A3S4TUC3-F1
#
_entry.id   AF-A0A3S4TUC3-F1
#
_cell.length_a   1.000
_cell.length_b   1.000
_cell.length_c   1.000
_cell.angle_alpha   90.00
_cell.angle_beta   90.00
_cell.angle_gamma   90.00
#
_symmetry.space_group_name_H-M   'P 1'
#
loop_
_entity.id
_entity.type
_entity.pdbx_description
1 polymer ?
#
loop_
_entity_poly.entity_id
_entity_poly.type
_entity_poly.pdbx_seq_one_letter_code
_entity_poly.pdbx_strand_id
1 'polypeptide(L)'
;MLIQQLINKLEQKVQQLYQIHSAQLEEKIFTKFDRTLFSENGQTVSFYFTEINQTLIRIKSLDSNDVNHYSFIAAHLFKQCNALSETLNRKNTKFTQQKRQQNPTIKKTQHSIHQLPPRERLEKYYEALEQLNDLYQQHRDLARTKTDPVEKKE
;
A
#
# COMPACT_ATOMS: atom_id res chain seq x y z
N MET A 1 -5.41 -37.33 -21.23
CA MET A 1 -4.35 -36.35 -20.88
C MET A 1 -4.90 -35.30 -19.93
N LEU A 2 -4.55 -35.40 -18.65
CA LEU A 2 -5.05 -34.51 -17.59
C LEU A 2 -4.51 -33.07 -17.74
N ILE A 3 -3.26 -32.94 -18.21
CA ILE A 3 -2.60 -31.65 -18.47
C ILE A 3 -3.29 -30.87 -19.59
N GLN A 4 -3.62 -31.52 -20.71
CA GLN A 4 -4.33 -30.86 -21.81
C GLN A 4 -5.72 -30.35 -21.39
N GLN A 5 -6.44 -31.10 -20.56
CA GLN A 5 -7.71 -30.64 -20.00
C GLN A 5 -7.54 -29.41 -19.12
N LEU A 6 -6.46 -29.34 -18.34
CA LEU A 6 -6.14 -28.20 -17.51
C LEU A 6 -5.80 -26.96 -18.35
N ILE A 7 -5.01 -27.13 -19.41
CA ILE A 7 -4.67 -26.06 -20.37
C ILE A 7 -5.94 -25.52 -21.04
N ASN A 8 -6.85 -26.40 -21.48
CA ASN A 8 -8.12 -26.00 -22.08
C ASN A 8 -8.98 -25.20 -21.08
N LYS A 9 -8.99 -25.60 -19.80
CA LYS A 9 -9.71 -24.86 -18.75
C LYS A 9 -9.10 -23.47 -18.49
N LEU A 10 -7.78 -23.37 -18.51
CA LEU A 10 -7.05 -22.10 -18.41
C LEU A 10 -7.41 -21.17 -19.56
N GLU A 11 -7.43 -21.67 -20.79
CA GLU A 11 -7.84 -20.92 -21.98
C GLU A 11 -9.27 -20.41 -21.87
N GLN A 12 -10.22 -21.27 -21.47
CA GLN A 12 -11.61 -20.84 -21.24
C GLN A 12 -11.70 -19.71 -20.21
N LYS A 13 -10.88 -19.77 -19.15
CA LYS A 13 -10.86 -18.72 -18.11
C LYS A 13 -10.29 -17.40 -18.63
N VAL A 14 -9.22 -17.45 -19.41
CA VAL A 14 -8.64 -16.26 -20.04
C VAL A 14 -9.64 -15.65 -21.04
N GLN A 15 -10.32 -16.48 -21.84
CA GLN A 15 -11.37 -16.02 -22.75
C GLN A 15 -12.54 -15.38 -21.99
N GLN A 16 -13.01 -15.98 -20.90
CA GLN A 16 -14.05 -15.38 -20.05
C GLN A 16 -13.64 -13.99 -19.56
N LEU A 17 -12.39 -13.85 -19.09
CA LEU A 17 -11.85 -12.58 -18.61
C LEU A 17 -11.79 -11.53 -19.73
N TYR A 18 -11.39 -11.94 -20.95
CA TYR A 18 -11.43 -11.09 -22.13
C TYR A 18 -12.85 -10.61 -22.45
N GLN A 19 -13.84 -11.51 -22.43
CA GLN A 19 -15.23 -11.16 -22.72
C GLN A 19 -15.81 -10.15 -21.72
N ILE A 20 -15.52 -10.34 -20.42
CA ILE A 20 -15.95 -9.43 -19.36
C ILE A 20 -15.42 -8.00 -19.59
N HIS A 21 -14.19 -7.87 -20.08
CA HIS A 21 -13.52 -6.58 -20.28
C HIS A 21 -13.51 -6.11 -21.75
N SER A 22 -14.31 -6.73 -22.61
CA SER A 22 -14.36 -6.46 -24.06
C SER A 22 -14.71 -5.00 -24.38
N ALA A 23 -15.57 -4.36 -23.59
CA ALA A 23 -15.94 -2.95 -23.76
C ALA A 23 -14.79 -1.95 -23.46
N GLN A 24 -13.73 -2.40 -22.77
CA GLN A 24 -12.65 -1.52 -22.27
C GLN A 24 -11.32 -1.77 -23.00
N LEU A 25 -11.32 -2.51 -24.11
CA LEU A 25 -10.09 -2.97 -24.76
C LEU A 25 -9.16 -1.83 -25.21
N GLU A 26 -9.72 -0.72 -25.65
CA GLU A 26 -8.95 0.45 -26.11
C GLU A 26 -8.54 1.38 -24.96
N GLU A 27 -9.02 1.13 -23.73
CA GLU A 27 -8.64 1.97 -22.61
C GLU A 27 -7.16 1.82 -22.28
N LYS A 28 -6.48 2.94 -22.04
CA LYS A 28 -5.12 2.91 -21.52
C LYS A 28 -5.11 2.58 -20.02
N ILE A 29 -4.16 1.74 -19.63
CA ILE A 29 -3.86 1.44 -18.23
C ILE A 29 -2.56 2.15 -17.87
N PHE A 30 -2.67 3.19 -17.04
CA PHE A 30 -1.54 3.97 -16.54
C PHE A 30 -0.90 3.40 -15.26
N THR A 31 -1.40 2.29 -14.73
CA THR A 31 -0.79 1.65 -13.57
C THR A 31 0.57 1.07 -13.96
N LYS A 32 1.55 1.27 -13.09
CA LYS A 32 2.88 0.67 -13.26
C LYS A 32 2.80 -0.78 -12.79
N PHE A 33 2.90 -1.70 -13.73
CA PHE A 33 3.03 -3.12 -13.44
C PHE A 33 4.48 -3.48 -13.13
N ASP A 34 4.68 -4.66 -12.53
CA ASP A 34 6.00 -5.26 -12.41
C ASP A 34 6.60 -5.48 -13.80
N ARG A 35 7.85 -5.07 -14.00
CA ARG A 35 8.58 -5.21 -15.27
C ARG A 35 8.80 -6.66 -15.69
N THR A 36 8.68 -7.60 -14.74
CA THR A 36 8.77 -9.03 -15.02
C THR A 36 7.44 -9.63 -15.50
N LEU A 37 6.32 -8.91 -15.29
CA LEU A 37 4.99 -9.39 -15.66
C LEU A 37 4.55 -8.93 -17.05
N PHE A 38 4.84 -7.67 -17.41
CA PHE A 38 4.51 -7.13 -18.72
C PHE A 38 5.72 -6.40 -19.32
N SER A 39 5.83 -6.44 -20.65
CA SER A 39 6.96 -5.83 -21.35
C SER A 39 6.94 -4.31 -21.28
N GLU A 40 5.75 -3.71 -21.29
CA GLU A 40 5.56 -2.27 -21.29
C GLU A 40 4.50 -1.82 -20.29
N ASN A 41 4.61 -0.56 -19.84
CA ASN A 41 3.65 0.10 -18.97
C ASN A 41 2.92 1.21 -19.73
N GLY A 42 1.70 1.56 -19.32
CA GLY A 42 0.96 2.66 -19.95
C GLY A 42 0.23 2.27 -21.25
N GLN A 43 0.18 0.98 -21.58
CA GLN A 43 -0.45 0.48 -22.80
C GLN A 43 -1.96 0.27 -22.68
N THR A 44 -2.61 -0.13 -23.77
CA THR A 44 -4.04 -0.45 -23.82
C THR A 44 -4.36 -1.78 -23.16
N VAL A 45 -5.60 -1.96 -22.70
CA VAL A 45 -6.06 -3.27 -22.16
C VAL A 45 -5.83 -4.39 -23.20
N SER A 46 -6.10 -4.11 -24.49
CA SER A 46 -5.86 -5.07 -25.59
C SER A 46 -4.41 -5.54 -25.66
N PHE A 47 -3.44 -4.66 -25.44
CA PHE A 47 -2.02 -5.02 -25.42
C PHE A 47 -1.68 -6.00 -24.28
N TYR A 48 -2.20 -5.76 -23.08
CA TYR A 48 -1.95 -6.71 -21.98
C TYR A 48 -2.62 -8.06 -22.21
N PHE A 49 -3.78 -8.09 -22.88
CA PHE A 49 -4.41 -9.34 -23.30
C PHE A 49 -3.62 -10.09 -24.37
N THR A 50 -2.96 -9.40 -25.31
CA THR A 50 -2.11 -10.06 -26.30
C THR A 50 -0.90 -10.70 -25.63
N GLU A 51 -0.29 -10.05 -24.64
CA GLU A 51 0.78 -10.66 -23.83
C GLU A 51 0.30 -11.89 -23.06
N ILE A 52 -0.85 -11.84 -22.40
CA ILE A 52 -1.45 -12.99 -21.70
C ILE A 52 -1.67 -14.17 -22.66
N ASN A 53 -2.17 -13.89 -23.86
CA ASN A 53 -2.36 -14.91 -24.89
C ASN A 53 -1.03 -15.49 -25.38
N GLN A 54 0.03 -14.67 -25.51
CA GLN A 54 1.37 -15.17 -25.82
C GLN A 54 1.89 -16.11 -24.73
N THR A 55 1.71 -15.77 -23.45
CA THR A 55 2.06 -16.65 -22.33
C THR A 55 1.28 -17.97 -22.43
N LEU A 56 -0.01 -17.93 -22.80
CA LEU A 56 -0.84 -19.12 -22.96
C LEU A 56 -0.40 -20.00 -24.14
N ILE A 57 0.01 -19.39 -25.26
CA ILE A 57 0.61 -20.11 -26.40
C ILE A 57 1.89 -20.81 -25.96
N ARG A 58 2.74 -20.16 -25.16
CA ARG A 58 3.97 -20.78 -24.62
C ARG A 58 3.68 -22.01 -23.76
N ILE A 59 2.63 -21.97 -22.94
CA ILE A 59 2.20 -23.14 -22.15
C ILE A 59 1.74 -24.28 -23.06
N LYS A 60 1.02 -23.96 -24.15
CA LYS A 60 0.53 -24.95 -25.11
C LYS A 60 1.64 -25.59 -25.95
N SER A 61 2.65 -24.81 -26.31
CA SER A 61 3.80 -25.29 -27.10
C SER A 61 4.86 -25.98 -26.25
N LEU A 62 4.65 -26.12 -24.94
CA LEU A 62 5.60 -26.79 -24.06
C LEU A 62 5.47 -28.31 -24.30
N ASP A 63 6.47 -28.90 -24.95
CA ASP A 63 6.60 -30.35 -25.14
C ASP A 63 7.44 -31.03 -24.05
N SER A 64 8.02 -30.24 -23.14
CA SER A 64 8.91 -30.75 -22.09
C SER A 64 8.10 -31.30 -20.92
N ASN A 65 8.43 -32.51 -20.47
CA ASN A 65 7.86 -33.17 -19.28
C ASN A 65 8.30 -32.51 -17.95
N ASP A 66 8.81 -31.27 -18.01
CA ASP A 66 9.33 -30.54 -16.87
C ASP A 66 8.19 -29.82 -16.15
N VAL A 67 7.71 -30.47 -15.08
CA VAL A 67 6.64 -29.96 -14.22
C VAL A 67 7.00 -28.60 -13.62
N ASN A 68 8.28 -28.31 -13.37
CA ASN A 68 8.70 -27.03 -12.81
C ASN A 68 8.50 -25.90 -13.83
N HIS A 69 8.79 -26.18 -15.10
CA HIS A 69 8.62 -25.21 -16.17
C HIS A 69 7.14 -24.86 -16.39
N TYR A 70 6.26 -25.86 -16.40
CA TYR A 70 4.81 -25.62 -16.43
C TYR A 70 4.34 -24.81 -15.21
N SER A 71 4.81 -25.15 -14.01
CA SER A 71 4.46 -24.43 -12.79
C SER A 71 4.88 -22.96 -12.86
N PHE A 72 6.09 -22.70 -13.34
CA PHE A 72 6.63 -21.35 -13.48
C PHE A 72 5.81 -20.50 -14.46
N ILE A 73 5.54 -21.00 -15.67
CA ILE A 73 4.78 -20.25 -16.67
C ILE A 73 3.32 -20.09 -16.24
N ALA A 74 2.71 -21.11 -15.63
CA ALA A 74 1.34 -21.02 -15.11
C ALA A 74 1.23 -20.00 -13.97
N ALA A 75 2.22 -19.94 -13.08
CA ALA A 75 2.29 -18.94 -12.03
C ALA A 75 2.47 -17.53 -12.59
N HIS A 76 3.27 -17.38 -13.66
CA HIS A 76 3.43 -16.11 -14.37
C HIS A 76 2.11 -15.65 -15.00
N LEU A 77 1.43 -16.55 -15.72
CA LEU A 77 0.11 -16.29 -16.30
C LEU A 77 -0.92 -15.87 -15.25
N PHE A 78 -0.94 -16.56 -14.11
CA PHE A 78 -1.83 -16.22 -13.00
C PHE A 78 -1.56 -14.80 -12.47
N LYS A 79 -0.29 -14.43 -12.29
CA LYS A 79 0.09 -13.08 -11.85
C LYS A 79 -0.31 -12.02 -12.87
N GLN A 80 -0.14 -12.28 -14.18
CA GLN A 80 -0.59 -11.36 -15.25
C GLN A 80 -2.10 -11.12 -15.18
N CYS A 81 -2.89 -12.20 -15.11
CA CYS A 81 -4.35 -12.13 -15.00
C CYS A 81 -4.78 -11.38 -13.72
N ASN A 82 -4.18 -11.70 -12.57
CA ASN A 82 -4.54 -11.07 -11.30
C ASN A 82 -4.21 -9.57 -11.30
N ALA A 83 -3.01 -9.19 -11.76
CA ALA A 83 -2.60 -7.80 -11.88
C ALA A 83 -3.55 -7.02 -12.81
N LEU A 84 -3.88 -7.59 -13.98
CA LEU A 84 -4.80 -6.95 -14.92
C LEU A 84 -6.20 -6.80 -14.31
N SER A 85 -6.79 -7.86 -13.75
CA SER A 85 -8.10 -7.80 -13.10
C SER A 85 -8.13 -6.81 -11.93
N GLU A 86 -7.10 -6.75 -11.11
CA GLU A 86 -7.03 -5.80 -10.00
C GLU A 86 -7.06 -4.36 -10.52
N THR A 87 -6.33 -4.06 -11.60
CA THR A 87 -6.32 -2.70 -12.18
C THR A 87 -7.65 -2.32 -12.80
N LEU A 88 -8.30 -3.25 -13.51
CA LEU A 88 -9.61 -3.02 -14.13
C LEU A 88 -10.71 -2.87 -13.07
N ASN A 89 -10.70 -3.68 -12.02
CA ASN A 89 -11.65 -3.57 -10.91
C ASN A 89 -11.43 -2.30 -10.07
N ARG A 90 -10.17 -1.85 -9.92
CA ARG A 90 -9.85 -0.56 -9.27
C ARG A 90 -10.41 0.63 -10.04
N LYS A 91 -10.48 0.59 -11.37
CA LYS A 91 -11.12 1.68 -12.13
C LYS A 91 -12.61 1.78 -11.75
N ASN A 92 -13.31 0.65 -11.68
CA ASN A 92 -14.73 0.61 -11.33
C ASN A 92 -15.02 1.12 -9.91
N THR A 93 -14.11 0.89 -8.95
CA THR A 93 -14.26 1.37 -7.56
C THR A 93 -13.74 2.79 -7.32
N LYS A 94 -12.75 3.26 -8.09
CA LYS A 94 -12.22 4.64 -7.96
C LYS A 94 -13.19 5.71 -8.46
N PHE A 95 -14.11 5.39 -9.38
CA PHE A 95 -15.20 6.32 -9.73
C PHE A 95 -16.23 6.48 -8.61
N THR A 96 -16.34 5.52 -7.69
CA THR A 96 -17.26 5.60 -6.54
C THR A 96 -16.58 6.08 -5.25
N GLN A 97 -15.25 6.10 -5.18
CA GLN A 97 -14.54 6.56 -3.98
C GLN A 97 -13.29 7.36 -4.34
N GLN A 98 -13.44 8.69 -4.38
CA GLN A 98 -12.54 9.66 -3.76
C GLN A 98 -13.08 11.08 -4.00
N LYS A 99 -14.21 11.42 -3.36
CA LYS A 99 -14.25 12.73 -2.69
C LYS A 99 -13.05 12.69 -1.76
N ARG A 100 -11.95 13.37 -2.12
CA ARG A 100 -10.90 13.69 -1.15
C ARG A 100 -11.62 14.33 0.02
N GLN A 101 -11.84 13.59 1.09
CA GLN A 101 -12.09 14.23 2.36
C GLN A 101 -10.85 15.08 2.56
N GLN A 102 -11.02 16.40 2.46
CA GLN A 102 -9.99 17.33 2.85
C GLN A 102 -9.61 16.89 4.26
N ASN A 103 -8.41 16.34 4.43
CA ASN A 103 -7.86 16.10 5.76
C ASN A 103 -8.10 17.40 6.53
N PRO A 104 -8.75 17.39 7.71
CA PRO A 104 -8.91 18.60 8.46
C PRO A 104 -7.52 19.16 8.65
N THR A 105 -7.29 20.37 8.15
CA THR A 105 -6.01 21.05 8.28
C THR A 105 -5.75 21.16 9.76
N ILE A 106 -4.95 20.25 10.32
CA ILE A 106 -4.50 20.35 11.70
C ILE A 106 -3.66 21.62 11.69
N LYS A 107 -4.28 22.73 12.10
CA LYS A 107 -3.56 23.98 12.37
C LYS A 107 -2.57 23.62 13.45
N LYS A 108 -1.31 23.41 13.06
CA LYS A 108 -0.22 23.30 14.03
C LYS A 108 -0.34 24.56 14.87
N THR A 109 -0.70 24.40 16.14
CA THR A 109 -0.75 25.50 17.10
C THR A 109 0.66 26.02 17.22
N GLN A 110 1.02 27.00 16.38
CA GLN A 110 2.26 27.71 16.52
C GLN A 110 2.21 28.37 17.91
N HIS A 111 3.12 27.98 18.80
CA HIS A 111 3.18 28.55 20.13
C HIS A 111 3.34 30.08 20.00
N SER A 112 2.45 30.84 20.64
CA SER A 112 2.45 32.31 20.64
C SER A 112 3.80 32.90 21.07
N ILE A 113 4.59 32.14 21.81
CA ILE A 113 5.97 32.43 22.23
C ILE A 113 6.86 32.80 21.03
N HIS A 114 6.69 32.16 19.87
CA HIS A 114 7.52 32.42 18.69
C HIS A 114 7.14 33.73 17.96
N GLN A 115 6.00 34.32 18.29
CA GLN A 115 5.55 35.60 17.75
C GLN A 115 6.05 36.79 18.58
N LEU A 116 6.51 36.55 19.82
CA LEU A 116 7.00 37.60 20.70
C LEU A 116 8.36 38.16 20.24
N PRO A 117 8.68 39.43 20.53
CA PRO A 117 10.00 40.00 20.36
C PRO A 117 11.08 39.19 21.10
N PRO A 118 12.35 39.24 20.66
CA PRO A 118 13.41 38.39 21.22
C PRO A 118 13.58 38.50 22.75
N ARG A 119 13.38 39.69 23.32
CA ARG A 119 13.51 39.94 24.76
C ARG A 119 12.41 39.22 25.57
N GLU A 120 11.16 39.38 25.18
CA GLU A 120 10.01 38.77 25.85
C GLU A 120 9.97 37.25 25.64
N ARG A 121 10.43 36.80 24.47
CA ARG A 121 10.57 35.37 24.19
C ARG A 121 11.55 34.71 25.15
N LEU A 122 12.66 35.37 25.45
CA LEU A 122 13.67 34.84 26.37
C LEU A 122 13.11 34.70 27.79
N GLU A 123 12.36 35.70 28.26
CA GLU A 123 11.66 35.67 29.55
C GLU A 123 10.68 34.48 29.64
N LYS A 124 9.89 34.25 28.59
CA LYS A 124 8.98 33.09 28.52
C LYS A 124 9.69 31.74 28.54
N TYR A 125 10.90 31.65 27.97
CA TYR A 125 11.70 30.43 28.07
C TYR A 125 12.20 30.18 29.49
N TYR A 126 12.60 31.24 30.21
CA TYR A 126 12.98 31.11 31.61
C TYR A 126 11.82 30.69 32.51
N GLU A 127 10.64 31.28 32.31
CA GLU A 127 9.40 30.90 33.01
C GLU A 127 9.06 29.42 32.77
N ALA A 128 9.14 28.95 31.52
CA ALA A 128 8.88 27.54 31.20
C ALA A 128 9.93 26.59 31.80
N LEU A 129 11.19 27.02 31.86
CA LEU A 129 12.28 26.25 32.46
C LEU A 129 12.09 26.12 33.98
N GLU A 130 11.70 27.21 34.64
CA GLU A 130 11.34 27.22 36.06
C GLU A 130 10.20 26.24 36.36
N GLN A 131 9.09 26.33 35.60
CA GLN A 131 7.96 25.40 35.73
C GLN A 131 8.36 23.93 35.58
N LEU A 132 9.27 23.63 34.65
CA LEU A 132 9.78 22.27 34.44
C LEU A 132 10.62 21.80 35.64
N ASN A 133 11.44 22.69 36.20
CA ASN A 133 12.26 22.37 37.36
C ASN A 133 11.39 22.13 38.61
N ASP A 134 10.35 22.94 38.80
CA ASP A 134 9.38 22.77 39.88
C ASP A 134 8.67 21.40 39.79
N LEU A 135 8.20 21.04 38.60
CA LEU A 135 7.59 19.72 38.35
C LEU A 135 8.58 18.58 38.65
N TYR A 136 9.85 18.76 38.29
CA TYR A 136 10.88 17.76 38.56
C TYR A 136 11.14 17.61 40.07
N GLN A 137 11.19 18.72 40.81
CA GLN A 137 11.32 18.70 42.27
C GLN A 137 10.13 18.03 42.95
N GLN A 138 8.90 18.40 42.56
CA GLN A 138 7.68 17.78 43.06
C GLN A 138 7.70 16.25 42.86
N HIS A 139 8.12 15.78 41.68
CA HIS A 139 8.26 14.35 41.42
C HIS A 139 9.34 13.69 42.29
N ARG A 140 10.49 14.34 42.53
CA ARG A 140 11.52 13.82 43.45
C ARG A 140 11.03 13.75 44.89
N ASP A 141 10.32 14.75 45.37
CA ASP A 141 9.81 14.79 46.74
C ASP A 141 8.70 13.75 46.96
N LEU A 142 7.83 13.55 45.97
CA LEU A 142 6.86 12.44 45.95
C LEU A 142 7.54 11.07 45.93
N ALA A 143 8.68 10.93 45.25
CA ALA A 143 9.45 9.69 45.26
C ALA A 143 10.12 9.43 46.62
N ARG A 144 10.65 10.49 47.25
CA ARG A 144 11.30 10.40 48.58
C ARG A 144 10.32 10.07 49.70
N THR A 145 9.15 10.71 49.71
CA THR A 145 8.08 10.43 50.70
C THR A 145 7.50 9.02 50.58
N LYS A 146 7.59 8.37 49.41
CA LYS A 146 7.24 6.95 49.25
C LYS A 146 8.30 5.99 49.81
N THR A 147 9.55 6.44 49.97
CA THR A 147 10.67 5.61 50.44
C THR A 147 11.00 5.76 51.92
N ASP A 148 10.43 6.75 52.63
CA ASP A 148 10.52 6.86 54.09
C ASP A 148 9.32 6.14 54.75
N PRO A 149 9.46 4.88 55.23
CA PRO A 149 8.48 4.34 56.14
C PRO A 149 8.54 5.14 57.43
N VAL A 150 7.39 5.62 57.87
CA VAL A 150 7.20 6.31 59.16
C VAL A 150 7.65 5.38 60.29
N GLU A 151 8.90 5.54 60.72
CA GLU A 151 9.42 5.03 61.97
C GLU A 151 8.88 5.91 63.10
N LYS A 152 7.63 5.66 63.53
CA LYS A 152 7.10 6.15 64.82
C LYS A 152 6.19 5.12 65.48
N LYS A 153 6.84 4.37 66.39
CA LYS A 153 6.41 3.96 67.74
C LYS A 153 5.13 3.15 67.89
N GLU A 154 5.32 1.87 68.23
CA GLU A 154 4.81 1.25 69.47
C GLU A 154 5.87 0.29 70.03
#